data_AF-A0A942Y9L4-F1
#
_entry.id   AF-A0A942Y9L4-F1
#
_cell.length_a   1.000
_cell.length_b   1.000
_cell.length_c   1.000
_cell.angle_alpha   90.00
_cell.angle_beta   90.00
_cell.angle_gamma   90.00
#
_symmetry.space_group_name_H-M   'P 1'
#
loop_
_entity.id
_entity.type
_entity.pdbx_description
1 polymer ?
#
loop_
_entity_poly.entity_id
_entity_poly.type
_entity_poly.pdbx_seq_one_letter_code
_entity_poly.pdbx_strand_id
1 'polypeptide(L)'
;MSGELNAAGQYVFYGKTAGTLITGNEDGVKHAAMSTLYSLPHIGYVIPPAADAGWIGEVGPGPSYLDPGSGGPENDFTNRNTTFMTWNLLHVARLLKDAGGFPAHGNQRALWNAGERFGTDLLHPNPEYR
;
A
#
# COMPACT_ATOMS: atom_id res chain seq x y z
N MET A 1 1.44 -17.32 -0.16
CA MET A 1 1.96 -15.94 -0.22
C MET A 1 1.65 -15.09 1.00
N SER A 2 0.40 -14.85 1.42
CA SER A 2 0.14 -13.92 2.56
C SER A 2 0.69 -14.38 3.92
N GLY A 3 0.89 -15.68 4.13
CA GLY A 3 1.51 -16.24 5.35
C GLY A 3 3.03 -16.45 5.26
N GLU A 4 3.66 -16.11 4.13
CA GLU A 4 5.11 -16.26 3.96
C GLU A 4 5.86 -15.14 4.69
N LEU A 5 7.05 -15.47 5.17
CA LEU A 5 7.92 -14.54 5.89
C LEU A 5 9.16 -14.20 5.06
N ASN A 6 9.65 -12.97 5.20
CA ASN A 6 10.95 -12.55 4.70
C ASN A 6 12.09 -13.09 5.60
N ALA A 7 13.35 -12.86 5.22
CA ALA A 7 14.52 -13.33 5.98
C ALA A 7 14.61 -12.74 7.41
N ALA A 8 13.92 -11.63 7.68
CA ALA A 8 13.83 -11.02 9.00
C ALA A 8 12.65 -11.57 9.83
N GLY A 9 11.88 -12.53 9.32
CA GLY A 9 10.74 -13.12 10.04
C GLY A 9 9.47 -12.25 10.04
N GLN A 10 9.38 -11.24 9.18
CA GLN A 10 8.20 -10.39 8.96
C GLN A 10 7.41 -10.90 7.76
N TYR A 11 6.14 -10.51 7.59
CA TYR A 11 5.37 -10.88 6.38
C TYR A 11 6.09 -10.46 5.09
N VAL A 12 5.98 -11.28 4.04
CA VAL A 12 6.78 -11.17 2.80
C VAL A 12 6.69 -9.82 2.08
N PHE A 13 5.61 -9.05 2.28
CA PHE A 13 5.45 -7.74 1.65
C PHE A 13 5.99 -6.56 2.49
N TYR A 14 6.48 -6.79 3.71
CA TYR A 14 7.15 -5.75 4.48
C TYR A 14 8.32 -5.15 3.71
N GLY A 15 8.47 -3.82 3.81
CA GLY A 15 9.50 -3.06 3.10
C GLY A 15 9.13 -2.72 1.65
N LYS A 16 7.87 -2.90 1.25
CA LYS A 16 7.35 -2.52 -0.06
C LYS A 16 6.32 -1.39 0.07
N THR A 17 6.07 -0.70 -1.04
CA THR A 17 5.02 0.33 -1.15
C THR A 17 4.10 0.01 -2.32
N ALA A 18 2.86 0.49 -2.27
CA ALA A 18 1.87 0.24 -3.30
C ALA A 18 0.95 1.45 -3.52
N GLY A 19 0.43 1.54 -4.73
CA GLY A 19 -0.58 2.49 -5.16
C GLY A 19 -1.46 1.87 -6.24
N THR A 20 -2.52 2.56 -6.64
CA THR A 20 -3.50 2.06 -7.61
C THR A 20 -3.68 3.04 -8.76
N LEU A 21 -3.54 2.55 -9.98
CA LEU A 21 -3.92 3.26 -11.20
C LEU A 21 -5.20 2.63 -11.74
N ILE A 22 -6.27 3.42 -11.84
CA ILE A 22 -7.60 2.91 -12.18
C ILE A 22 -8.18 3.73 -13.32
N THR A 23 -8.70 3.06 -14.34
CA THR A 23 -9.41 3.69 -15.45
C THR A 23 -10.83 3.15 -15.53
N GLY A 24 -11.79 4.00 -15.87
CA GLY A 24 -13.16 3.58 -16.15
C GLY A 24 -13.80 4.51 -17.17
N ASN A 25 -14.89 4.07 -17.81
CA ASN A 25 -15.55 4.89 -18.81
C ASN A 25 -16.42 6.00 -18.18
N GLU A 26 -16.71 5.94 -16.87
CA GLU A 26 -17.63 6.89 -16.20
C GLU A 26 -17.32 7.11 -14.71
N ASP A 27 -17.57 6.12 -13.83
CA ASP A 27 -17.52 6.30 -12.37
C ASP A 27 -16.85 5.10 -11.67
N GLY A 28 -16.46 5.29 -10.41
CA GLY A 28 -16.02 4.23 -9.51
C GLY A 28 -14.54 4.23 -9.17
N VAL A 29 -13.71 5.12 -9.75
CA VAL A 29 -12.25 5.16 -9.49
C VAL A 29 -11.94 5.24 -8.00
N LYS A 30 -12.59 6.15 -7.27
CA LYS A 30 -12.34 6.31 -5.82
C LYS A 30 -12.87 5.14 -5.00
N HIS A 31 -14.01 4.57 -5.38
CA HIS A 31 -14.58 3.41 -4.70
C HIS A 31 -13.72 2.15 -4.91
N ALA A 32 -13.19 1.94 -6.11
CA ALA A 32 -12.27 0.85 -6.43
C ALA A 32 -10.90 1.03 -5.75
N ALA A 33 -10.40 2.27 -5.67
CA ALA A 33 -9.18 2.59 -4.94
C ALA A 33 -9.33 2.30 -3.44
N MET A 34 -10.47 2.64 -2.85
CA MET A 34 -10.73 2.47 -1.42
C MET A 34 -10.48 1.04 -0.93
N SER A 35 -11.10 0.04 -1.56
CA SER A 35 -10.97 -1.37 -1.13
C SER A 35 -9.56 -1.91 -1.38
N THR A 36 -8.96 -1.54 -2.50
CA THR A 36 -7.61 -1.99 -2.88
C THR A 36 -6.55 -1.40 -1.95
N LEU A 37 -6.55 -0.09 -1.76
CA LEU A 37 -5.60 0.61 -0.87
C LEU A 37 -5.81 0.26 0.59
N TYR A 38 -7.03 -0.06 1.03
CA TYR A 38 -7.27 -0.54 2.39
C TYR A 38 -6.69 -1.96 2.59
N SER A 39 -6.79 -2.83 1.59
CA SER A 39 -6.34 -4.22 1.69
C SER A 39 -4.82 -4.39 1.69
N LEU A 40 -4.09 -3.52 0.98
CA LEU A 40 -2.64 -3.62 0.79
C LEU A 40 -1.81 -3.47 2.09
N PRO A 41 -2.10 -2.51 3.00
CA PRO A 41 -1.47 -2.44 4.31
C PRO A 41 -1.60 -3.70 5.15
N HIS A 42 -2.76 -4.38 5.09
CA HIS A 42 -3.01 -5.58 5.88
C HIS A 42 -2.06 -6.73 5.55
N ILE A 43 -1.49 -6.74 4.34
CA ILE A 43 -0.50 -7.74 3.93
C ILE A 43 0.94 -7.22 4.00
N GLY A 44 1.16 -5.93 4.32
CA GLY A 44 2.48 -5.37 4.65
C GLY A 44 2.99 -4.22 3.78
N TYR A 45 2.21 -3.72 2.82
CA TYR A 45 2.61 -2.57 2.01
C TYR A 45 2.48 -1.24 2.76
N VAL A 46 3.41 -0.32 2.52
CA VAL A 46 3.25 1.10 2.90
C VAL A 46 2.50 1.84 1.82
N ILE A 47 1.45 2.58 2.21
CA ILE A 47 0.68 3.41 1.29
C ILE A 47 1.07 4.88 1.52
N PRO A 48 1.69 5.55 0.53
CA PRO A 48 2.08 6.95 0.66
C PRO A 48 0.87 7.90 0.49
N PRO A 49 1.04 9.21 0.73
CA PRO A 49 0.04 10.21 0.34
C PRO A 49 -0.27 10.14 -1.16
N ALA A 50 -1.52 10.38 -1.55
CA ALA A 50 -1.98 10.36 -2.93
C ALA A 50 -1.55 9.08 -3.69
N ALA A 51 -1.79 7.91 -3.08
CA ALA A 51 -1.45 6.60 -3.64
C ALA A 51 -2.43 6.09 -4.69
N ASP A 52 -3.39 6.90 -5.13
CA ASP A 52 -4.29 6.58 -6.23
C ASP A 52 -4.26 7.66 -7.31
N ALA A 53 -4.28 7.19 -8.56
CA ALA A 53 -4.46 8.01 -9.74
C ALA A 53 -5.42 7.29 -10.70
N GLY A 54 -6.01 8.03 -11.63
CA GLY A 54 -6.92 7.43 -12.57
C GLY A 54 -7.53 8.40 -13.56
N TRP A 55 -8.27 7.82 -14.47
CA TRP A 55 -9.06 8.53 -15.47
C TRP A 55 -10.49 7.99 -15.50
N ILE A 56 -11.43 8.91 -15.68
CA ILE A 56 -12.82 8.59 -15.99
C ILE A 56 -13.28 9.40 -17.20
N GLY A 57 -14.15 8.80 -17.99
CA GLY A 57 -14.88 9.50 -19.05
C GLY A 57 -16.07 10.30 -18.52
N GLU A 58 -16.83 10.85 -19.45
CA GLU A 58 -18.08 11.55 -19.14
C GLU A 58 -19.16 10.61 -18.63
N VAL A 59 -20.19 11.17 -17.99
CA VAL A 59 -21.38 10.42 -17.57
C VAL A 59 -22.05 9.76 -18.77
N GLY A 60 -22.31 8.45 -18.66
CA GLY A 60 -22.90 7.59 -19.70
C GLY A 60 -21.91 6.67 -20.44
N PRO A 61 -22.41 5.89 -21.43
CA PRO A 61 -21.55 5.04 -22.25
C PRO A 61 -20.53 5.87 -23.02
N GLY A 62 -19.26 5.56 -22.84
CA GLY A 62 -18.17 6.31 -23.44
C GLY A 62 -16.99 5.44 -23.85
N PRO A 63 -16.02 6.03 -24.55
CA PRO A 63 -14.76 5.38 -24.89
C PRO A 63 -13.96 5.01 -23.63
N SER A 64 -13.15 3.95 -23.72
CA SER A 64 -12.15 3.63 -22.72
C SER A 64 -10.90 4.50 -22.88
N TYR A 65 -10.03 4.51 -21.86
CA TYR A 65 -8.89 5.42 -21.77
C TYR A 65 -8.06 5.56 -23.06
N LEU A 66 -7.75 4.48 -23.77
CA LEU A 66 -6.92 4.52 -25.00
C LEU A 66 -7.72 4.57 -26.31
N ASP A 67 -9.05 4.62 -26.24
CA ASP A 67 -9.86 4.63 -27.44
C ASP A 67 -9.74 6.00 -28.17
N PRO A 68 -9.82 6.03 -29.51
CA PRO A 68 -9.80 7.27 -30.26
C PRO A 68 -10.87 8.26 -29.77
N GLY A 69 -10.45 9.47 -29.40
CA GLY A 69 -11.35 10.52 -28.94
C GLY A 69 -11.75 10.43 -27.46
N SER A 70 -11.15 9.54 -26.66
CA SER A 70 -11.39 9.48 -25.21
C SER A 70 -10.89 10.72 -24.46
N GLY A 71 -9.82 11.35 -24.95
CA GLY A 71 -9.10 12.41 -24.23
C GLY A 71 -8.34 11.90 -23.00
N GLY A 72 -8.21 10.57 -22.83
CA GLY A 72 -7.56 9.93 -21.69
C GLY A 72 -6.08 10.28 -21.58
N PRO A 73 -5.24 9.96 -22.58
CA PRO A 73 -3.80 10.25 -22.57
C PRO A 73 -3.49 11.74 -22.43
N GLU A 74 -4.39 12.60 -22.92
CA GLU A 74 -4.23 14.05 -22.89
C GLU A 74 -4.76 14.70 -21.60
N ASN A 75 -5.42 13.94 -20.71
CA ASN A 75 -6.02 14.49 -19.51
C ASN A 75 -4.97 14.97 -18.49
N ASP A 76 -4.80 16.29 -18.38
CA ASP A 76 -3.81 16.91 -17.50
C ASP A 76 -4.00 16.54 -16.02
N PHE A 77 -5.25 16.42 -15.56
CA PHE A 77 -5.55 16.03 -14.18
C PHE A 77 -5.08 14.60 -13.89
N THR A 78 -5.36 13.64 -14.78
CA THR A 78 -4.87 12.26 -14.68
C THR A 78 -3.34 12.22 -14.74
N ASN A 79 -2.73 12.93 -15.68
CA ASN A 79 -1.28 12.94 -15.87
C ASN A 79 -0.54 13.53 -14.65
N ARG A 80 -1.03 14.65 -14.11
CA ARG A 80 -0.49 15.28 -12.90
C ARG A 80 -0.58 14.35 -11.70
N ASN A 81 -1.75 13.76 -11.43
CA ASN A 81 -1.93 12.89 -10.27
C ASN A 81 -1.14 11.57 -10.42
N THR A 82 -1.06 11.01 -11.63
CA THR A 82 -0.22 9.83 -11.91
C THR A 82 1.25 10.14 -11.66
N THR A 83 1.71 11.33 -12.07
CA THR A 83 3.08 11.78 -11.82
C THR A 83 3.35 11.92 -10.32
N PHE A 84 2.47 12.59 -9.57
CA PHE A 84 2.64 12.77 -8.13
C PHE A 84 2.60 11.45 -7.36
N MET A 85 1.62 10.58 -7.67
CA MET A 85 1.54 9.23 -7.10
C MET A 85 2.84 8.46 -7.36
N THR A 86 3.36 8.50 -8.59
CA THR A 86 4.60 7.81 -8.97
C THR A 86 5.78 8.29 -8.14
N TRP A 87 5.96 9.62 -8.01
CA TRP A 87 7.03 10.17 -7.19
C TRP A 87 6.89 9.79 -5.72
N ASN A 88 5.69 9.84 -5.15
CA ASN A 88 5.43 9.44 -3.77
C ASN A 88 5.78 7.96 -3.52
N LEU A 89 5.43 7.07 -4.45
CA LEU A 89 5.81 5.65 -4.41
C LEU A 89 7.33 5.47 -4.49
N LEU A 90 7.99 6.16 -5.43
CA LEU A 90 9.44 6.09 -5.57
C LEU A 90 10.16 6.58 -4.31
N HIS A 91 9.70 7.67 -3.71
CA HIS A 91 10.26 8.22 -2.48
C HIS A 91 10.13 7.23 -1.31
N VAL A 92 8.94 6.66 -1.10
CA VAL A 92 8.75 5.66 -0.03
C VAL A 92 9.55 4.39 -0.29
N ALA A 93 9.58 3.89 -1.54
CA ALA A 93 10.40 2.73 -1.89
C ALA A 93 11.88 2.99 -1.61
N ARG A 94 12.39 4.18 -1.94
CA ARG A 94 13.77 4.58 -1.67
C ARG A 94 14.05 4.69 -0.18
N LEU A 95 13.17 5.35 0.58
CA LEU A 95 13.29 5.46 2.04
C LEU A 95 13.34 4.09 2.72
N LEU A 96 12.45 3.17 2.34
CA LEU A 96 12.45 1.81 2.86
C LEU A 96 13.72 1.05 2.48
N LYS A 97 14.17 1.18 1.23
CA LYS A 97 15.42 0.54 0.77
C LYS A 97 16.64 1.05 1.53
N ASP A 98 16.75 2.36 1.69
CA ASP A 98 17.90 3.00 2.34
C ASP A 98 17.93 2.71 3.85
N ALA A 99 16.77 2.54 4.47
CA ALA A 99 16.64 2.10 5.86
C ALA A 99 16.88 0.59 6.08
N GLY A 100 17.03 -0.20 5.00
CA GLY A 100 17.15 -1.67 5.09
C GLY A 100 15.81 -2.39 5.34
N GLY A 101 14.68 -1.74 5.07
CA GLY A 101 13.33 -2.24 5.28
C GLY A 101 12.68 -1.68 6.55
N PHE A 102 11.59 -2.31 7.00
CA PHE A 102 10.98 -2.00 8.29
C PHE A 102 11.80 -2.62 9.44
N PRO A 103 11.94 -1.93 10.58
CA PRO A 103 12.50 -2.54 11.79
C PRO A 103 11.78 -3.86 12.13
N ALA A 104 12.55 -4.92 12.36
CA ALA A 104 12.03 -6.26 12.63
C ALA A 104 11.55 -6.46 14.08
N HIS A 105 12.14 -5.74 15.02
CA HIS A 105 11.72 -5.81 16.41
C HIS A 105 10.26 -5.36 16.55
N GLY A 106 9.43 -6.19 17.18
CA GLY A 106 8.00 -5.89 17.43
C GLY A 106 7.01 -6.50 16.44
N ASN A 107 7.46 -7.11 15.33
CA ASN A 107 6.56 -7.63 14.28
C ASN A 107 6.94 -9.03 13.77
N GLN A 108 7.61 -9.82 14.61
CA GLN A 108 8.02 -11.20 14.31
C GLN A 108 7.12 -12.21 15.03
N ARG A 109 6.27 -12.91 14.26
CA ARG A 109 5.29 -13.87 14.82
C ARG A 109 5.93 -15.05 15.55
N ALA A 110 7.07 -15.54 15.05
CA ALA A 110 7.78 -16.66 15.67
C ALA A 110 8.26 -16.32 17.09
N LEU A 111 8.79 -15.11 17.31
CA LEU A 111 9.23 -14.65 18.63
C LEU A 111 8.04 -14.47 19.58
N TRP A 112 6.93 -13.89 19.09
CA TRP A 112 5.69 -13.79 19.88
C TRP A 112 5.22 -15.16 20.39
N ASN A 113 5.22 -16.17 19.51
CA ASN A 113 4.85 -17.54 19.86
C ASN A 113 5.84 -18.17 20.86
N ALA A 114 7.11 -17.75 20.86
CA ALA A 114 8.13 -18.18 21.81
C ALA A 114 8.06 -17.45 23.16
N GLY A 115 7.09 -16.54 23.35
CA GLY A 115 6.88 -15.82 24.61
C GLY A 115 7.43 -14.39 24.64
N GLU A 116 8.12 -13.94 23.58
CA GLU A 116 8.58 -12.54 23.48
C GLU A 116 7.39 -11.58 23.46
N ARG A 117 7.51 -10.46 24.17
CA ARG A 117 6.47 -9.43 24.29
C ARG A 117 6.97 -8.02 23.96
N PHE A 118 8.18 -7.92 23.45
CA PHE A 118 8.78 -6.70 22.92
C PHE A 118 8.70 -5.54 23.93
N GLY A 119 8.91 -5.85 25.22
CA GLY A 119 8.87 -4.89 26.33
C GLY A 119 7.48 -4.56 26.88
N THR A 120 6.38 -5.12 26.35
CA THR A 120 5.03 -4.89 26.89
C THR A 120 4.75 -5.64 28.20
N ASP A 121 5.50 -6.70 28.48
CA ASP A 121 5.54 -7.43 29.75
C ASP A 121 5.96 -6.53 30.93
N LEU A 122 6.78 -5.51 30.67
CA LEU A 122 7.16 -4.49 31.67
C LEU A 122 6.01 -3.56 32.06
N LEU A 123 4.99 -3.42 31.21
CA LEU A 123 3.81 -2.57 31.45
C LEU A 123 2.64 -3.35 32.08
N HIS A 124 2.61 -4.67 31.92
CA HIS A 124 1.62 -5.57 32.49
C HIS A 124 2.29 -6.84 33.03
N PRO A 125 2.97 -6.77 34.19
CA PRO A 125 3.56 -7.96 34.79
C PRO A 125 2.45 -8.97 35.07
N ASN A 126 2.51 -10.11 34.39
CA ASN A 126 1.53 -11.18 34.57
C ASN A 126 1.57 -11.62 36.05
N PRO A 127 0.48 -11.43 36.84
CA PRO A 127 0.50 -11.73 38.27
C PRO A 127 0.74 -13.21 38.59
N GLU A 128 0.52 -14.10 37.62
CA GLU A 128 0.54 -15.56 37.79
C GLU A 128 1.92 -16.21 37.57
N TYR A 129 2.95 -15.47 37.13
CA TYR A 129 4.31 -15.99 36.97
C TYR A 129 5.31 -15.25 37.89
N ARG A 130 5.14 -15.41 39.21
CA ARG A 130 6.17 -15.13 40.23
C ARG A 130 6.65 -16.41 40.88
#